data_AF-A0A7W0NVG2-F1
#
_entry.id   AF-A0A7W0NVG2-F1
#
_cell.length_a   1.000
_cell.length_b   1.000
_cell.length_c   1.000
_cell.angle_alpha   90.00
_cell.angle_beta   90.00
_cell.angle_gamma   90.00
#
_symmetry.space_group_name_H-M   'P 1'
#
loop_
_entity.id
_entity.type
_entity.pdbx_description
1 polymer ?
#
loop_
_entity_poly.entity_id
_entity_poly.type
_entity_poly.pdbx_seq_one_letter_code
_entity_poly.pdbx_strand_id
1 'polypeptide(L)'
;MKTRRNTVAAKQQRDTTSATSRTSPSRYTPLPKELRIAGFNLRQRTREGDLAVYEQSHPKCPTRLRYEVIVIRRREAFEIKGRRVEAAEFYPRSEDWGSFGWTLTTRDAAFDKLQRVQLKRRDTQ
;
A
#
# COMPACT_ATOMS: atom_id res chain seq x y z
N MET A 1 -32.51 36.70 -40.09
CA MET A 1 -32.77 35.69 -39.05
C MET A 1 -31.54 35.49 -38.19
N LYS A 2 -31.76 35.42 -36.89
CA LYS A 2 -30.76 35.18 -35.84
C LYS A 2 -30.08 33.82 -36.05
N THR A 3 -28.77 33.73 -35.79
CA THR A 3 -28.18 32.92 -34.70
C THR A 3 -26.68 32.71 -34.94
N ARG A 4 -25.87 33.25 -34.02
CA ARG A 4 -24.46 32.90 -33.78
C ARG A 4 -24.38 31.45 -33.32
N ARG A 5 -23.27 30.75 -33.62
CA ARG A 5 -22.61 29.88 -32.64
C ARG A 5 -21.18 29.52 -33.06
N ASN A 6 -20.22 30.12 -32.36
CA ASN A 6 -18.88 29.61 -32.07
C ASN A 6 -18.95 28.16 -31.59
N THR A 7 -17.95 27.33 -31.88
CA THR A 7 -17.46 26.35 -30.90
C THR A 7 -15.96 26.19 -31.04
N VAL A 8 -15.29 26.51 -29.94
CA VAL A 8 -13.85 26.52 -29.68
C VAL A 8 -13.34 25.10 -29.40
N ALA A 9 -12.13 24.83 -29.87
CA ALA A 9 -11.33 23.66 -29.46
C ALA A 9 -11.02 23.74 -27.96
N ALA A 10 -11.40 22.70 -27.20
CA ALA A 10 -11.06 22.56 -25.79
C ALA A 10 -10.20 21.30 -25.61
N LYS A 11 -8.89 21.54 -25.54
CA LYS A 11 -7.85 20.58 -25.12
C LYS A 11 -7.98 20.42 -23.60
N GLN A 12 -8.45 19.26 -23.12
CA GLN A 12 -8.47 18.99 -21.68
C GLN A 12 -7.22 18.24 -21.26
N GLN A 13 -6.24 19.01 -20.78
CA GLN A 13 -5.31 18.55 -19.77
C GLN A 13 -6.10 18.32 -18.48
N ARG A 14 -5.85 17.21 -17.78
CA ARG A 14 -6.25 17.06 -16.38
C ARG A 14 -5.00 16.94 -15.54
N ASP A 15 -4.64 18.07 -14.95
CA ASP A 15 -4.00 18.11 -13.65
C ASP A 15 -4.85 17.32 -12.64
N THR A 16 -4.22 16.37 -11.96
CA THR A 16 -4.68 15.94 -10.64
C THR A 16 -3.56 16.23 -9.67
N THR A 17 -3.61 17.46 -9.15
CA THR A 17 -3.05 17.84 -7.85
C THR A 17 -3.64 16.90 -6.79
N SER A 18 -2.82 16.36 -5.90
CA SER A 18 -3.30 15.67 -4.70
C SER A 18 -2.35 15.92 -3.54
N ALA A 19 -2.64 17.03 -2.87
CA ALA A 19 -2.55 17.25 -1.43
C ALA A 19 -1.23 16.88 -0.73
N THR A 20 -0.36 17.87 -0.60
CA THR A 20 0.69 17.91 0.43
C THR A 20 0.06 18.18 1.79
N SER A 21 -0.39 17.12 2.49
CA SER A 21 -0.70 17.22 3.93
C SER A 21 0.61 17.36 4.70
N ARG A 22 0.79 18.46 5.43
CA ARG A 22 1.88 18.66 6.39
C ARG A 22 1.69 17.73 7.59
N THR A 23 2.06 16.47 7.43
CA THR A 23 2.16 15.49 8.51
C THR A 23 3.52 15.65 9.15
N SER A 24 3.58 15.80 10.47
CA SER A 24 4.83 15.74 11.24
C SER A 24 5.69 14.57 10.77
N PRO A 25 7.02 14.72 10.63
CA PRO A 25 7.85 13.65 10.09
C PRO A 25 7.72 12.41 10.98
N SER A 26 7.09 11.37 10.43
CA SER A 26 7.14 10.03 11.01
C SER A 26 8.62 9.65 11.15
N ARG A 27 9.01 9.06 12.30
CA ARG A 27 10.37 8.57 12.52
C ARG A 27 10.82 7.53 11.48
N TYR A 28 9.86 6.93 10.77
CA TYR A 28 10.09 5.94 9.75
C TYR A 28 9.48 6.41 8.43
N THR A 29 10.23 6.21 7.33
CA THR A 29 9.68 6.33 5.98
C THR A 29 8.53 5.33 5.83
N PRO A 30 7.29 5.77 5.54
CA PRO A 30 6.14 4.87 5.51
C PRO A 30 6.19 3.93 4.31
N LEU A 31 5.59 2.74 4.47
CA LEU A 31 5.45 1.80 3.36
C LEU A 31 4.52 2.42 2.28
N PRO A 32 4.92 2.42 1.00
CA PRO A 32 4.10 3.01 -0.06
C PRO A 32 2.73 2.35 -0.19
N LYS A 33 1.70 3.12 -0.56
CA LYS A 33 0.36 2.57 -0.85
C LYS A 33 0.34 1.70 -2.10
N GLU A 34 1.28 1.90 -3.01
CA GLU A 34 1.41 1.14 -4.25
C GLU A 34 2.86 0.71 -4.42
N LEU A 35 3.09 -0.58 -4.66
CA LEU A 35 4.43 -1.14 -4.75
C LEU A 35 4.46 -2.37 -5.64
N ARG A 36 5.64 -2.69 -6.17
CA ARG A 36 5.86 -3.84 -7.04
C ARG A 36 6.83 -4.81 -6.37
N ILE A 37 6.35 -6.02 -6.07
CA ILE A 37 7.14 -7.07 -5.41
C ILE A 37 6.97 -8.37 -6.18
N ALA A 38 8.07 -9.10 -6.38
CA ALA A 38 8.08 -10.42 -7.02
C ALA A 38 7.31 -10.48 -8.36
N GLY A 39 7.29 -9.38 -9.11
CA GLY A 39 6.58 -9.28 -10.39
C GLY A 39 5.08 -8.93 -10.29
N PHE A 40 4.51 -8.83 -9.09
CA PHE A 40 3.12 -8.45 -8.84
C PHE A 40 2.99 -6.96 -8.55
N ASN A 41 1.83 -6.39 -8.89
CA ASN A 41 1.42 -5.05 -8.47
C ASN A 41 0.58 -5.16 -7.21
N LEU A 42 0.99 -4.44 -6.16
CA LEU A 42 0.30 -4.40 -4.88
C LEU A 42 -0.27 -3.01 -4.65
N ARG A 43 -1.55 -2.95 -4.24
CA ARG A 43 -2.24 -1.70 -3.89
C ARG A 43 -2.89 -1.81 -2.52
N GLN A 44 -2.49 -0.96 -1.58
CA GLN A 44 -3.03 -0.91 -0.23
C GLN A 44 -4.52 -0.52 -0.28
N ARG A 45 -5.38 -1.34 0.32
CA ARG A 45 -6.82 -1.11 0.45
C ARG A 45 -7.21 -0.60 1.81
N THR A 46 -6.62 -1.15 2.87
CA THR A 46 -6.80 -0.64 4.23
C THR A 46 -5.48 -0.68 5.01
N ARG A 47 -5.38 0.17 6.02
CA ARG A 47 -4.28 0.17 6.99
C ARG A 47 -4.81 0.59 8.36
N GLU A 48 -4.55 -0.26 9.34
CA GLU A 48 -4.91 -0.08 10.75
C GLU A 48 -3.63 -0.23 11.59
N GLY A 49 -3.02 0.91 11.93
CA GLY A 49 -1.72 0.94 12.61
C GLY A 49 -0.63 0.22 11.82
N ASP A 50 -0.13 -0.88 12.40
CA ASP A 50 0.91 -1.75 11.83
C ASP A 50 0.32 -2.95 11.07
N LEU A 51 -0.96 -2.94 10.73
CA LEU A 51 -1.61 -3.92 9.85
C LEU A 51 -2.06 -3.24 8.57
N ALA A 52 -1.90 -3.93 7.44
CA ALA A 52 -2.41 -3.46 6.16
C ALA A 52 -2.91 -4.62 5.30
N VAL A 53 -3.89 -4.32 4.45
CA VAL A 53 -4.34 -5.22 3.39
C VAL A 53 -3.95 -4.63 2.05
N TYR A 54 -3.24 -5.40 1.25
CA TYR A 54 -2.91 -5.10 -0.13
C TYR A 54 -3.76 -5.97 -1.06
N GLU A 55 -4.20 -5.39 -2.16
CA GLU A 55 -4.62 -6.15 -3.33
C GLU A 55 -3.43 -6.44 -4.21
N GLN A 56 -3.20 -7.71 -4.49
CA GLN A 56 -2.18 -8.21 -5.39
C GLN A 56 -2.83 -8.53 -6.75
N SER A 57 -2.19 -8.05 -7.82
CA SER A 57 -2.58 -8.34 -9.19
C SER A 57 -1.35 -8.71 -10.02
N HIS A 58 -1.52 -9.63 -10.96
CA HIS A 58 -0.48 -9.91 -11.94
C HIS A 58 -0.62 -8.93 -13.11
N PRO A 59 0.47 -8.27 -13.57
CA PRO A 59 0.40 -7.27 -14.65
C PRO A 59 -0.26 -7.81 -15.94
N LYS A 60 -0.08 -9.09 -16.25
CA LYS A 60 -0.67 -9.74 -17.43
C LYS A 60 -2.12 -10.23 -17.23
N CYS A 61 -2.61 -10.27 -15.99
CA CYS A 61 -3.96 -10.75 -15.66
C CYS A 61 -4.52 -9.97 -14.46
N PRO A 62 -4.88 -8.69 -14.66
CA PRO A 62 -5.27 -7.80 -13.56
C PRO A 62 -6.62 -8.16 -12.92
N THR A 63 -7.43 -8.99 -13.58
CA THR A 63 -8.74 -9.42 -13.09
C THR A 63 -8.66 -10.52 -12.03
N ARG A 64 -7.54 -11.25 -11.95
CA ARG A 64 -7.31 -12.29 -10.94
C ARG A 64 -6.62 -11.67 -9.73
N LEU A 65 -7.44 -11.11 -8.84
CA LEU A 65 -6.97 -10.50 -7.61
C LEU A 65 -6.69 -11.55 -6.54
N ARG A 66 -5.62 -11.30 -5.79
CA ARG A 66 -5.39 -11.90 -4.47
C ARG A 66 -5.29 -10.76 -3.46
N TYR A 67 -5.39 -11.11 -2.19
CA TYR A 67 -5.31 -10.15 -1.10
C TYR A 67 -4.19 -10.58 -0.17
N GLU A 68 -3.42 -9.63 0.32
CA GLU A 68 -2.33 -9.88 1.23
C GLU A 68 -2.54 -9.07 2.50
N VAL A 69 -2.67 -9.78 3.61
CA VAL A 69 -2.68 -9.17 4.93
C VAL A 69 -1.25 -9.17 5.43
N ILE A 70 -0.73 -8.01 5.77
CA ILE A 70 0.63 -7.87 6.29
C ILE A 70 0.64 -7.17 7.64
N VAL A 71 1.61 -7.56 8.43
CA VAL A 71 2.15 -6.78 9.53
C VAL A 71 3.26 -5.90 8.97
N ILE A 72 3.07 -4.59 9.05
CA ILE A 72 4.10 -3.62 8.72
C ILE A 72 5.17 -3.70 9.81
N ARG A 73 6.41 -3.90 9.39
CA ARG A 73 7.58 -3.93 10.28
C ARG A 73 8.40 -2.67 10.07
N ARG A 74 9.17 -2.30 11.09
CA ARG A 74 10.03 -1.11 11.09
C ARG A 74 11.48 -1.54 11.25
N ARG A 75 12.37 -0.86 10.56
CA ARG A 75 13.82 -0.97 10.75
C ARG A 75 14.39 0.38 11.12
N GLU A 76 15.35 0.37 12.03
CA GLU A 76 16.13 1.55 12.38
C GLU A 76 17.05 1.96 11.22
N ALA A 77 17.50 3.21 11.26
CA ALA A 77 18.52 3.68 10.35
C ALA A 77 19.84 2.94 10.60
N PHE A 78 20.55 2.59 9.54
CA PHE A 78 21.85 1.92 9.65
C PHE A 78 22.77 2.35 8.52
N GLU A 79 24.07 2.13 8.69
CA GLU A 79 25.07 2.42 7.68
C GLU A 79 25.54 1.11 7.02
N ILE A 80 25.61 1.10 5.69
CA ILE A 80 26.16 -0.02 4.94
C ILE A 80 27.06 0.51 3.81
N LYS A 81 28.32 0.08 3.81
CA LYS A 81 29.33 0.48 2.82
C LYS A 81 29.44 2.01 2.64
N GLY A 82 29.44 2.77 3.75
CA GLY A 82 29.52 4.23 3.72
C GLY A 82 28.24 4.95 3.29
N ARG A 83 27.14 4.21 3.06
CA ARG A 83 25.82 4.77 2.73
C ARG A 83 24.88 4.62 3.92
N ARG A 84 24.33 5.73 4.37
CA ARG A 84 23.25 5.75 5.37
C ARG A 84 21.93 5.33 4.74
N VAL A 85 21.30 4.33 5.33
CA VAL A 85 19.94 3.88 5.02
C VAL A 85 19.03 4.41 6.13
N GLU A 86 18.03 5.19 5.75
CA GLU A 86 17.09 5.78 6.70
C GLU A 86 16.16 4.74 7.32
N ALA A 87 15.68 5.08 8.52
CA ALA A 87 14.68 4.29 9.23
C ALA A 87 13.40 4.22 8.37
N ALA A 88 12.87 3.01 8.20
CA ALA A 88 11.79 2.77 7.26
C ALA A 88 10.87 1.65 7.72
N GLU A 89 9.60 1.77 7.31
CA GLU A 89 8.68 0.65 7.27
C GLU A 89 9.03 -0.26 6.08
N PHE A 90 8.85 -1.56 6.26
CA PHE A 90 9.10 -2.52 5.21
C PHE A 90 8.01 -3.58 5.12
N TYR A 91 7.80 -4.04 3.90
CA TYR A 91 6.95 -5.17 3.57
C TYR A 91 7.65 -6.48 3.99
N PRO A 92 6.94 -7.44 4.63
CA PRO A 92 7.53 -8.70 5.10
C PRO A 92 8.31 -9.46 4.02
N ARG A 93 9.39 -10.14 4.40
CA ARG A 93 10.11 -11.01 3.47
C ARG A 93 9.38 -12.35 3.32
N SER A 94 9.80 -13.15 2.34
CA SER A 94 9.21 -14.47 2.10
C SER A 94 9.31 -15.39 3.32
N GLU A 95 10.40 -15.29 4.10
CA GLU A 95 10.63 -16.07 5.32
C GLU A 95 9.71 -15.65 6.49
N ASP A 96 9.12 -14.45 6.41
CA ASP A 96 8.23 -13.89 7.43
C ASP A 96 6.75 -14.34 7.23
N TRP A 97 6.46 -15.05 6.13
CA TRP A 97 5.10 -15.49 5.79
C TRP A 97 4.56 -16.51 6.80
N GLY A 98 3.27 -16.42 7.12
CA GLY A 98 2.64 -17.19 8.18
C GLY A 98 2.66 -16.50 9.55
N SER A 99 3.65 -15.64 9.81
CA SER A 99 3.78 -14.86 11.05
C SER A 99 3.42 -13.39 10.87
N PHE A 100 3.91 -12.79 9.78
CA PHE A 100 3.76 -11.37 9.48
C PHE A 100 3.12 -11.09 8.11
N GLY A 101 2.84 -12.12 7.33
CA GLY A 101 2.20 -12.00 6.02
C GLY A 101 1.32 -13.21 5.72
N TRP A 102 0.19 -12.97 5.05
CA TRP A 102 -0.74 -14.01 4.61
C TRP A 102 -1.34 -13.65 3.25
N THR A 103 -1.47 -14.64 2.36
CA THR A 103 -2.14 -14.48 1.05
C THR A 103 -3.51 -15.13 1.10
N LEU A 104 -4.53 -14.39 0.68
CA LEU A 104 -5.93 -14.79 0.67
C LEU A 104 -6.48 -14.60 -0.75
N THR A 105 -7.49 -15.38 -1.11
CA THR A 105 -8.10 -15.34 -2.45
C THR A 105 -9.26 -14.37 -2.53
N THR A 106 -9.91 -14.05 -1.41
CA THR A 106 -11.06 -13.16 -1.35
C THR A 106 -10.79 -11.98 -0.44
N ARG A 107 -11.50 -10.89 -0.70
CA ARG A 107 -11.44 -9.68 0.11
C ARG A 107 -11.88 -9.98 1.53
N ASP A 108 -13.01 -10.64 1.68
CA ASP A 108 -13.63 -10.89 2.99
C ASP A 108 -12.70 -11.75 3.87
N ALA A 109 -12.08 -12.80 3.32
CA ALA A 109 -11.09 -13.60 4.04
C ALA A 109 -9.87 -12.79 4.49
N ALA A 110 -9.47 -11.76 3.73
CA ALA A 110 -8.40 -10.86 4.13
C ALA A 110 -8.80 -9.93 5.29
N PHE A 111 -10.03 -9.40 5.28
CA PHE A 111 -10.55 -8.60 6.39
C PHE A 111 -10.74 -9.44 7.65
N ASP A 112 -11.28 -10.65 7.54
CA ASP A 112 -11.40 -11.59 8.66
C ASP A 112 -10.03 -11.91 9.26
N LYS A 113 -9.04 -12.14 8.40
CA LYS A 113 -7.66 -12.39 8.83
C LYS A 113 -7.06 -11.17 9.52
N LEU A 114 -7.27 -9.96 8.98
CA LEU A 114 -6.82 -8.71 9.61
C LEU A 114 -7.40 -8.56 11.03
N GLN A 115 -8.71 -8.75 11.20
CA GLN A 115 -9.36 -8.68 12.51
C GLN A 115 -8.80 -9.71 13.49
N ARG A 116 -8.60 -10.97 13.06
CA ARG A 116 -8.02 -12.02 13.90
C ARG A 116 -6.61 -11.67 14.38
N VAL A 117 -5.78 -11.14 13.49
CA VAL A 117 -4.41 -10.71 13.82
C VAL A 117 -4.45 -9.50 14.75
N GLN A 118 -5.36 -8.56 14.52
CA GLN A 118 -5.56 -7.39 15.36
C GLN A 118 -5.97 -7.77 16.79
N LEU A 119 -6.90 -8.72 16.95
CA LEU A 119 -7.34 -9.21 18.26
C LEU A 119 -6.20 -9.89 19.02
N LYS A 120 -5.55 -10.88 18.38
CA LYS A 120 -4.43 -11.62 18.99
C LYS A 120 -3.32 -10.70 19.50
N ARG A 121 -3.09 -9.58 18.81
CA ARG A 121 -2.07 -8.60 19.19
C ARG A 121 -2.46 -7.71 20.36
N ARG A 122 -3.75 -7.45 20.56
CA ARG A 122 -4.23 -6.74 21.75
C ARG A 122 -4.07 -7.61 22.99
N ASP A 123 -4.31 -8.91 22.86
CA ASP A 123 -4.22 -9.86 23.98
C ASP A 123 -2.78 -10.17 24.42
N THR A 124 -1.78 -9.81 23.60
CA THR A 124 -0.35 -10.07 23.89
C THR A 124 0.38 -8.81 24.41
N GLN A 125 -0.32 -7.68 24.56
CA GLN A 125 0.22 -6.43 25.13
C GLN A 125 -0.26 -6.22 26.55
#